data_AF-A0A183Q3M7-F1
#
_entry.id   AF-A0A183Q3M7-F1
#
_cell.length_a   1.000
_cell.length_b   1.000
_cell.length_c   1.000
_cell.angle_alpha   90.00
_cell.angle_beta   90.00
_cell.angle_gamma   90.00
#
_symmetry.space_group_name_H-M   'P 1'
#
loop_
_entity.id
_entity.type
_entity.pdbx_description
1 polymer ?
#
loop_
_entity_poly.entity_id
_entity_poly.type
_entity_poly.pdbx_seq_one_letter_code
_entity_poly.pdbx_strand_id
1 'polypeptide(L)'
;MSSVLEQLMEMGFTQARAEKALKFSGNKGLEEAMEWIVENDSGDEEKEGINGTRENETTDLPLSYKCDDCDKCLRNEDEVQVHSARTGHVNYSQCSDAVSSLTEDERREQMKKLQELLRAKKTQREEQERHEEIEREKKRRQQHKTLSSAKAKFEEDEVRRFVEQKKREKEEDRAYL
;
A
#
# COMPACT_ATOMS: atom_id res chain seq x y z
N MET A 1 2.56 -27.48 24.82
CA MET A 1 2.06 -26.17 24.38
C MET A 1 3.24 -25.45 23.78
N SER A 2 3.22 -25.19 22.49
CA SER A 2 4.31 -24.48 21.78
C SER A 2 4.45 -23.08 22.37
N SER A 3 5.67 -22.69 22.74
CA SER A 3 5.95 -21.34 23.25
C SER A 3 5.73 -20.31 22.13
N VAL A 4 5.32 -19.09 22.47
CA VAL A 4 5.20 -17.99 21.50
C VAL A 4 6.55 -17.73 20.80
N LEU A 5 7.66 -17.97 21.52
CA LEU A 5 9.01 -17.92 20.96
C LEU A 5 9.22 -18.96 19.86
N GLU A 6 8.80 -20.21 20.09
CA GLU A 6 8.91 -21.29 19.12
C GLU A 6 8.02 -21.04 17.89
N GLN A 7 6.83 -20.49 18.08
CA GLN A 7 5.93 -20.12 16.98
C GLN A 7 6.53 -19.03 16.10
N LEU A 8 7.16 -18.01 16.69
CA LEU A 8 7.87 -16.98 15.93
C LEU A 8 9.08 -17.57 15.18
N MET A 9 9.79 -18.52 15.79
CA MET A 9 10.88 -19.23 15.12
C MET A 9 10.38 -20.11 13.97
N GLU A 10 9.25 -20.80 14.13
CA GLU A 10 8.60 -21.57 13.07
C GLU A 10 8.13 -20.69 11.91
N MET A 11 7.73 -19.44 12.18
CA MET A 11 7.40 -18.44 11.16
C MET A 11 8.63 -17.88 10.43
N GLY A 12 9.84 -18.24 10.85
CA GLY A 12 11.10 -17.84 10.22
C GLY A 12 11.77 -16.62 10.84
N PHE A 13 11.31 -16.14 12.00
CA PHE A 13 12.02 -15.10 12.74
C PHE A 13 13.19 -15.70 13.52
N THR A 14 14.34 -15.01 13.56
CA THR A 14 15.47 -15.46 14.37
C THR A 14 15.13 -15.44 15.86
N GLN A 15 15.72 -16.36 16.62
CA GLN A 15 15.46 -16.45 18.06
C GLN A 15 15.74 -15.13 18.78
N ALA A 16 16.86 -14.46 18.47
CA ALA A 16 17.22 -13.17 19.05
C ALA A 16 16.14 -12.10 18.80
N ARG A 17 15.54 -12.10 17.62
CA ARG A 17 14.48 -11.16 17.23
C ARG A 17 13.17 -11.47 17.93
N ALA A 18 12.77 -12.74 17.95
CA ALA A 18 11.58 -13.19 18.64
C ALA A 18 11.66 -12.90 20.16
N GLU A 19 12.83 -13.09 20.77
CA GLU A 19 13.06 -12.73 22.18
C GLU A 19 13.01 -11.21 22.42
N LYS A 20 13.60 -10.40 21.52
CA LYS A 20 13.55 -8.93 21.63
C LYS A 20 12.09 -8.48 21.53
N ALA A 21 11.35 -9.00 20.56
CA ALA A 21 9.93 -8.73 20.38
C ALA A 21 9.08 -9.12 21.58
N LEU A 22 9.35 -10.28 22.19
CA LEU A 22 8.66 -10.74 23.38
C LEU A 22 8.98 -9.89 24.62
N LYS A 23 10.22 -9.40 24.74
CA LYS A 23 10.62 -8.46 25.81
C LYS A 23 9.89 -7.12 25.69
N PHE A 24 9.74 -6.59 24.47
CA PHE A 24 9.07 -5.31 24.25
C PHE A 24 7.54 -5.41 24.26
N SER A 25 6.97 -6.48 23.73
CA SER A 25 5.53 -6.78 23.83
C SER A 25 5.12 -7.27 25.23
N GLY A 26 6.07 -7.54 26.13
CA GLY A 26 5.79 -7.97 27.50
C GLY A 26 5.11 -9.35 27.58
N ASN A 27 5.39 -10.24 26.63
CA ASN A 27 4.81 -11.58 26.52
C ASN A 27 3.26 -11.60 26.45
N LYS A 28 2.63 -10.55 25.94
CA LYS A 28 1.16 -10.45 25.86
C LYS A 28 0.53 -11.31 24.77
N GLY A 29 1.32 -11.74 23.78
CA GLY A 29 0.87 -12.67 22.74
C GLY A 29 1.77 -12.68 21.51
N LEU A 30 1.50 -13.62 20.60
CA LEU A 30 2.20 -13.76 19.32
C LEU A 30 2.02 -12.54 18.41
N GLU A 31 0.80 -12.01 18.38
CA GLU A 31 0.40 -10.91 17.50
C GLU A 31 1.11 -9.60 17.85
N GLU A 32 1.18 -9.25 19.14
CA GLU A 32 1.92 -8.06 19.61
C GLU A 32 3.44 -8.18 19.39
N ALA A 33 4.00 -9.38 19.53
CA ALA A 33 5.40 -9.61 19.20
C ALA A 33 5.66 -9.46 17.69
N MET A 34 4.73 -9.92 16.84
CA MET A 34 4.84 -9.79 15.40
C MET A 34 4.68 -8.34 14.92
N GLU A 35 3.78 -7.57 15.53
CA GLU A 35 3.62 -6.14 15.24
C GLU A 35 4.89 -5.35 15.56
N TRP A 36 5.50 -5.60 16.73
CA TRP A 36 6.77 -5.00 17.09
C TRP A 36 7.90 -5.36 16.11
N ILE A 37 7.92 -6.62 15.67
CA ILE A 37 8.87 -7.11 14.66
C ILE A 37 8.72 -6.34 13.36
N VAL A 38 7.50 -6.10 12.88
CA VAL A 38 7.24 -5.36 11.62
C VAL A 38 7.58 -3.87 11.75
N GLU A 39 7.26 -3.26 12.89
CA GLU A 39 7.50 -1.83 13.12
C GLU A 39 9.00 -1.51 13.27
N ASN A 40 9.79 -2.46 13.77
CA ASN A 40 11.25 -2.36 13.90
C ASN A 40 12.04 -3.07 12.79
N ASP A 41 11.41 -3.56 11.71
CA ASP A 41 12.08 -4.28 10.60
C ASP A 41 12.92 -3.37 9.69
N SER A 42 13.08 -2.09 10.02
CA SER A 42 13.66 -1.08 9.14
C SER A 42 15.17 -0.84 9.31
N GLY A 43 15.92 -1.73 9.97
CA GLY A 43 17.38 -1.70 9.87
C GLY A 43 18.19 -2.10 11.09
N ASP A 44 18.21 -3.39 11.42
CA ASP A 44 19.33 -4.00 12.15
C ASP A 44 19.60 -5.38 11.52
N GLU A 45 20.43 -5.40 10.47
CA GLU A 45 21.10 -6.63 10.04
C GLU A 45 22.23 -6.96 11.02
N GLU A 46 21.93 -7.77 12.04
CA GLU A 46 22.96 -8.61 12.67
C GLU A 46 22.58 -10.07 12.45
N LYS A 47 23.35 -10.72 11.56
CA LYS A 47 23.32 -12.16 11.29
C LYS A 47 23.98 -12.89 12.46
N GLU A 48 23.27 -13.85 13.06
CA GLU A 48 23.86 -15.03 13.70
C GLU A 48 22.90 -16.20 13.45
N GLY A 49 23.40 -17.24 12.77
CA GLY A 49 22.63 -18.38 12.27
C GLY A 49 22.78 -19.66 13.08
N ILE A 50 22.11 -20.72 12.61
CA ILE A 50 22.36 -22.18 12.73
C ILE A 50 21.29 -22.80 11.79
N ASN A 51 21.52 -23.62 10.76
CA ASN A 51 22.55 -24.66 10.55
C ASN A 51 22.66 -24.98 9.04
N GLY A 52 23.88 -25.14 8.50
CA GLY A 52 24.08 -25.61 7.13
C GLY A 52 25.45 -25.28 6.55
N THR A 53 26.47 -26.02 7.00
CA THR A 53 27.85 -26.12 6.50
C THR A 53 28.14 -25.48 5.13
N ARG A 54 29.00 -24.45 5.12
CA ARG A 54 30.10 -24.31 4.16
C ARG A 54 31.07 -23.22 4.59
N GLU A 55 32.33 -23.61 4.52
CA GLU A 55 33.53 -22.87 4.87
C GLU A 55 33.77 -21.79 3.81
N ASN A 56 33.79 -20.51 4.18
CA ASN A 56 34.79 -19.57 3.68
C ASN A 56 34.76 -18.27 4.50
N GLU A 57 35.90 -17.95 5.10
CA GLU A 57 36.20 -16.63 5.62
C GLU A 57 36.34 -15.64 4.47
N THR A 58 35.55 -14.57 4.45
CA THR A 58 35.99 -13.28 3.89
C THR A 58 35.28 -12.15 4.62
N THR A 59 36.07 -11.24 5.17
CA THR A 59 35.68 -9.97 5.79
C THR A 59 34.81 -9.14 4.84
N ASP A 60 33.54 -8.94 5.20
CA ASP A 60 32.54 -8.24 4.39
C ASP A 60 32.68 -6.71 4.60
N LEU A 61 33.65 -6.11 3.91
CA LEU A 61 33.65 -4.66 3.65
C LEU A 61 32.84 -4.41 2.36
N PRO A 62 31.99 -3.38 2.29
CA PRO A 62 31.17 -3.11 1.10
C PRO A 62 32.09 -2.73 -0.08
N LEU A 63 32.31 -3.71 -0.95
CA LEU A 63 33.22 -3.63 -2.08
C LEU A 63 32.46 -3.11 -3.30
N SER A 64 32.50 -1.80 -3.57
CA SER A 64 31.94 -1.23 -4.80
C SER A 64 32.81 -1.57 -6.02
N TYR A 65 32.17 -1.69 -7.19
CA TYR A 65 32.82 -2.04 -8.45
C TYR A 65 32.73 -0.86 -9.43
N LYS A 66 33.81 -0.54 -10.13
CA LYS A 66 33.83 0.46 -11.20
C LYS A 66 33.99 -0.25 -12.53
N CYS A 67 33.16 0.07 -13.52
CA CYS A 67 33.36 -0.40 -14.88
C CYS A 67 34.41 0.46 -15.59
N ASP A 68 35.49 -0.14 -16.09
CA ASP A 68 36.58 0.59 -16.75
C ASP A 68 36.22 1.02 -18.18
N ASP A 69 35.23 0.38 -18.79
CA ASP A 69 34.80 0.68 -20.16
C ASP A 69 33.86 1.90 -20.24
N CYS A 70 33.22 2.27 -19.12
CA CYS A 70 32.29 3.41 -19.09
C CYS A 70 32.30 4.21 -17.78
N ASP A 71 33.34 4.03 -16.96
CA ASP A 71 33.60 4.70 -15.70
C ASP A 71 32.43 4.72 -14.68
N LYS A 72 31.49 3.77 -14.78
CA LYS A 72 30.29 3.75 -13.93
C LYS A 72 30.55 2.95 -12.65
N CYS A 73 30.32 3.58 -11.50
CA CYS A 73 30.38 2.91 -10.20
C CYS A 73 29.07 2.15 -9.91
N LEU A 74 29.23 0.92 -9.44
CA LEU A 74 28.22 -0.07 -9.18
C LEU A 74 28.35 -0.45 -7.71
N ARG A 75 27.24 -0.43 -6.99
CA ARG A 75 27.22 -0.55 -5.53
C ARG A 75 27.41 -2.00 -5.07
N ASN A 76 26.81 -2.94 -5.82
CA ASN A 76 26.77 -4.36 -5.49
C ASN A 76 27.05 -5.21 -6.72
N GLU A 77 27.38 -6.49 -6.51
CA GLU A 77 27.58 -7.49 -7.57
C GLU A 77 26.33 -7.65 -8.47
N ASP A 78 25.12 -7.51 -7.93
CA ASP A 78 23.88 -7.52 -8.70
C ASP A 78 23.82 -6.39 -9.74
N GLU A 79 24.32 -5.19 -9.39
CA GLU A 79 24.40 -4.08 -10.34
C GLU A 79 25.46 -4.34 -11.42
N VAL A 80 26.54 -5.05 -11.09
CA VAL A 80 27.56 -5.51 -12.05
C VAL A 80 26.96 -6.51 -13.04
N GLN A 81 26.13 -7.43 -12.58
CA GLN A 81 25.46 -8.39 -13.45
C GLN A 81 24.48 -7.70 -14.40
N VAL A 82 23.67 -6.75 -13.89
CA VAL A 82 22.73 -5.99 -14.71
C VAL A 82 23.46 -5.08 -15.71
N HIS A 83 24.55 -4.44 -15.29
CA HIS A 83 25.37 -3.61 -16.18
C HIS A 83 26.01 -4.46 -17.27
N SER A 84 26.60 -5.62 -16.92
CA SER A 84 27.15 -6.58 -17.89
C SER A 84 26.11 -7.03 -18.90
N ALA A 85 24.90 -7.37 -18.45
CA ALA A 85 23.82 -7.83 -19.32
C ALA A 85 23.30 -6.71 -20.24
N ARG A 86 23.33 -5.45 -19.78
CA ARG A 86 22.77 -4.31 -20.52
C ARG A 86 23.77 -3.66 -21.47
N THR A 87 25.03 -3.52 -21.07
CA THR A 87 26.07 -2.83 -21.86
C THR A 87 27.06 -3.79 -22.50
N GLY A 88 27.11 -5.05 -22.07
CA GLY A 88 28.11 -6.02 -22.53
C GLY A 88 29.52 -5.74 -22.00
N HIS A 89 29.66 -4.86 -21.01
CA HIS A 89 30.95 -4.56 -20.41
C HIS A 89 31.30 -5.65 -19.40
N VAL A 90 32.56 -6.06 -19.39
CA VAL A 90 33.06 -7.17 -18.55
C VAL A 90 34.28 -6.78 -17.74
N ASN A 91 34.82 -5.58 -17.96
CA ASN A 91 35.99 -5.08 -17.25
C ASN A 91 35.57 -4.23 -16.05
N TYR A 92 35.73 -4.79 -14.85
CA TYR A 92 35.38 -4.15 -13.58
C TYR A 92 36.58 -4.11 -12.64
N SER A 93 36.91 -2.92 -12.15
CA SER A 93 37.89 -2.69 -11.10
C SER A 93 37.18 -2.56 -9.74
N GLN A 94 37.66 -3.27 -8.72
CA GLN A 94 37.18 -3.07 -7.35
C GLN A 94 37.64 -1.68 -6.89
N CYS A 95 36.70 -0.80 -6.62
CA CYS A 95 36.98 0.57 -6.22
C CYS A 95 36.42 0.75 -4.81
N SER A 96 37.30 0.94 -3.83
CA SER A 96 36.92 1.27 -2.44
C SER A 96 36.44 2.71 -2.26
N ASP A 97 36.24 3.43 -3.36
CA ASP A 97 35.65 4.75 -3.32
C ASP A 97 34.17 4.57 -3.00
N ALA A 98 33.88 4.58 -1.70
CA ALA A 98 32.56 4.62 -1.12
C ALA A 98 31.71 5.60 -1.94
N VAL A 99 30.90 5.03 -2.84
CA VAL A 99 30.01 5.74 -3.76
C VAL A 99 29.42 6.88 -2.98
N SER A 100 29.84 8.12 -3.28
CA SER A 100 29.59 9.29 -2.44
C SER A 100 28.17 9.20 -1.95
N SER A 101 28.08 8.74 -0.71
CA SER A 101 26.83 8.47 -0.07
C SER A 101 26.19 9.83 -0.08
N LEU A 102 25.09 10.01 -0.83
CA LEU A 102 24.34 11.28 -0.92
C LEU A 102 24.52 11.99 0.41
N THR A 103 25.03 13.22 0.40
CA THR A 103 25.45 13.88 1.64
C THR A 103 24.36 13.68 2.70
N GLU A 104 24.71 13.45 3.96
CA GLU A 104 23.73 13.02 4.98
C GLU A 104 22.45 13.89 4.97
N ASP A 105 22.59 15.15 4.59
CA ASP A 105 21.51 16.10 4.43
C ASP A 105 20.63 15.84 3.19
N GLU A 106 21.19 15.52 2.02
CA GLU A 106 20.42 15.13 0.83
C GLU A 106 19.61 13.83 1.05
N ARG A 107 20.17 12.85 1.79
CA ARG A 107 19.42 11.64 2.19
C ARG A 107 18.27 11.98 3.12
N ARG A 108 18.50 12.84 4.12
CA ARG A 108 17.44 13.30 5.03
C ARG A 108 16.34 14.05 4.29
N GLU A 109 16.68 14.86 3.29
CA GLU A 109 15.70 15.56 2.46
C GLU A 109 14.90 14.63 1.57
N GLN A 110 15.53 13.64 0.94
CA GLN A 110 14.83 12.62 0.14
C GLN A 110 13.88 11.80 1.00
N MET A 111 14.29 11.42 2.21
CA MET A 111 13.43 10.71 3.16
C MET A 111 12.26 11.59 3.65
N LYS A 112 12.49 12.87 3.95
CA LYS A 112 11.41 13.82 4.30
C LYS A 112 10.42 13.99 3.16
N LYS A 113 10.91 14.16 1.93
CA LYS A 113 10.08 14.28 0.73
C LYS A 113 9.25 13.02 0.49
N LEU A 114 9.84 11.84 0.68
CA LEU A 114 9.12 10.58 0.59
C LEU A 114 8.04 10.47 1.67
N GLN A 115 8.37 10.81 2.92
CA GLN A 115 7.41 10.81 4.03
C GLN A 115 6.26 11.78 3.81
N GLU A 116 6.53 12.99 3.30
CA GLU A 116 5.51 13.98 2.97
C GLU A 116 4.59 13.50 1.84
N LEU A 117 5.16 12.89 0.79
CA LEU A 117 4.38 12.32 -0.31
C LEU A 117 3.49 11.17 0.17
N LEU A 118 3.99 10.29 1.04
CA LEU A 118 3.20 9.21 1.65
C LEU A 118 2.07 9.77 2.53
N ARG A 119 2.34 10.81 3.33
CA ARG A 119 1.33 11.50 4.15
C ARG A 119 0.26 12.15 3.28
N ALA A 120 0.65 12.89 2.24
CA ALA A 120 -0.28 13.53 1.31
C ALA A 120 -1.14 12.51 0.56
N LYS A 121 -0.55 11.38 0.15
CA LYS A 121 -1.30 10.29 -0.51
C LYS A 121 -2.29 9.62 0.44
N LYS A 122 -1.93 9.47 1.71
CA LYS A 122 -2.83 8.93 2.75
C LYS A 122 -4.03 9.85 2.99
N THR A 123 -3.80 11.14 3.18
CA THR A 123 -4.89 12.12 3.37
C THR A 123 -5.78 12.21 2.14
N GLN A 124 -5.21 12.19 0.93
CA GLN A 124 -5.99 12.18 -0.31
C GLN A 124 -6.89 10.95 -0.41
N ARG A 125 -6.38 9.76 -0.06
CA ARG A 125 -7.16 8.53 -0.04
C ARG A 125 -8.29 8.59 0.99
N GLU A 126 -8.02 9.06 2.19
CA GLU A 126 -9.03 9.23 3.24
C GLU A 126 -10.13 10.21 2.82
N GLU A 127 -9.79 11.33 2.18
CA GLU A 127 -10.77 12.29 1.65
C GLU A 127 -11.61 11.71 0.52
N GLN A 128 -11.00 10.93 -0.38
CA GLN A 128 -11.72 10.22 -1.44
C GLN A 128 -12.69 9.20 -0.87
N GLU A 129 -12.27 8.37 0.08
CA GLU A 129 -13.12 7.37 0.73
C GLU A 129 -14.29 8.05 1.48
N ARG A 130 -14.04 9.18 2.17
CA ARG A 130 -15.09 9.99 2.80
C ARG A 130 -16.07 10.56 1.78
N HIS A 131 -15.59 11.07 0.65
CA HIS A 131 -16.45 11.59 -0.41
C HIS A 131 -17.30 10.48 -1.03
N GLU A 132 -16.71 9.33 -1.33
CA GLU A 132 -17.42 8.17 -1.87
C GLU A 132 -18.47 7.61 -0.93
N GLU A 133 -18.23 7.65 0.38
CA GLU A 133 -19.22 7.25 1.38
C GLU A 133 -20.42 8.20 1.42
N ILE A 134 -20.16 9.52 1.40
CA ILE A 134 -21.20 10.54 1.29
C ILE A 134 -22.00 10.38 -0.02
N GLU A 135 -21.33 10.12 -1.14
CA GLU A 135 -22.00 9.89 -2.42
C GLU A 135 -22.82 8.60 -2.45
N ARG A 136 -22.35 7.50 -1.84
CA ARG A 136 -23.13 6.27 -1.65
C ARG A 136 -24.40 6.53 -0.83
N GLU A 137 -24.27 7.26 0.27
CA GLU A 137 -25.40 7.68 1.11
C GLU A 137 -26.40 8.55 0.33
N LYS A 138 -25.92 9.56 -0.41
CA LYS A 138 -26.75 10.41 -1.27
C LYS A 138 -27.46 9.60 -2.35
N LYS A 139 -26.77 8.68 -3.01
CA LYS A 139 -27.35 7.83 -4.05
C LYS A 139 -28.49 6.96 -3.50
N ARG A 140 -28.34 6.39 -2.31
CA ARG A 140 -29.43 5.64 -1.66
C ARG A 140 -30.66 6.52 -1.41
N ARG A 141 -30.45 7.72 -0.84
CA ARG A 141 -31.54 8.68 -0.61
C ARG A 141 -32.19 9.13 -1.92
N GLN A 142 -31.39 9.37 -2.95
CA GLN A 142 -31.86 9.74 -4.27
C GLN A 142 -32.68 8.62 -4.90
N GLN A 143 -32.23 7.36 -4.83
CA GLN A 143 -32.98 6.21 -5.33
C GLN A 143 -34.36 6.07 -4.64
N HIS A 144 -34.43 6.25 -3.33
CA HIS A 144 -35.72 6.27 -2.63
C HIS A 144 -36.60 7.44 -3.10
N LYS A 145 -36.03 8.64 -3.22
CA LYS A 145 -36.73 9.83 -3.68
C LYS A 145 -37.22 9.69 -5.13
N THR A 146 -36.45 9.08 -6.02
CA THR A 146 -36.82 8.87 -7.42
C THR A 146 -37.96 7.88 -7.54
N LEU A 147 -37.95 6.78 -6.78
CA LEU A 147 -39.06 5.82 -6.75
C LEU A 147 -40.34 6.45 -6.22
N SER A 148 -40.25 7.17 -5.09
CA SER A 148 -41.40 7.87 -4.51
C SER A 148 -41.96 8.95 -5.45
N SER A 149 -41.10 9.78 -6.04
CA SER A 149 -41.51 10.80 -7.01
C SER A 149 -42.06 10.18 -8.29
N ALA A 150 -41.52 9.07 -8.78
CA ALA A 150 -42.05 8.38 -9.95
C ALA A 150 -43.46 7.86 -9.67
N LYS A 151 -43.67 7.18 -8.53
CA LYS A 151 -44.98 6.69 -8.11
C LYS A 151 -46.02 7.82 -8.01
N ALA A 152 -45.67 8.93 -7.35
CA ALA A 152 -46.56 10.08 -7.25
C ALA A 152 -46.93 10.68 -8.62
N LYS A 153 -45.98 10.75 -9.56
CA LYS A 153 -46.25 11.20 -10.93
C LYS A 153 -47.18 10.27 -11.70
N PHE A 154 -46.99 8.95 -11.57
CA PHE A 154 -47.89 7.98 -12.20
C PHE A 154 -49.32 8.11 -11.66
N GLU A 155 -49.47 8.23 -10.33
CA GLU A 155 -50.78 8.44 -9.70
C GLU A 155 -51.42 9.77 -10.14
N GLU A 156 -50.64 10.85 -10.24
CA GLU A 156 -51.14 12.15 -10.73
C GLU A 156 -51.57 12.09 -12.20
N ASP A 157 -50.79 11.44 -13.06
CA ASP A 157 -51.12 11.29 -14.48
C ASP A 157 -52.35 10.40 -14.70
N GLU A 158 -52.55 9.36 -13.89
CA GLU A 158 -53.78 8.55 -13.90
C GLU A 158 -55.01 9.37 -13.51
N VAL A 159 -54.93 10.15 -12.43
CA VAL A 159 -56.01 11.05 -12.01
C VAL A 159 -56.29 12.11 -13.07
N ARG A 160 -55.25 12.69 -13.67
CA ARG A 160 -55.39 13.69 -14.73
C ARG A 160 -56.16 13.12 -15.93
N ARG A 161 -55.77 11.94 -16.41
CA ARG A 161 -56.45 11.25 -17.52
C ARG A 161 -57.90 10.93 -17.20
N PHE A 162 -58.17 10.47 -15.97
CA PHE A 162 -59.54 10.19 -15.54
C PHE A 162 -60.42 11.45 -15.52
N VAL A 163 -59.89 12.57 -15.01
CA VAL A 163 -60.60 13.85 -15.01
C VAL A 163 -60.84 14.37 -16.43
N GLU A 164 -59.87 14.26 -17.33
CA GLU A 164 -60.03 14.64 -18.74
C GLU A 164 -61.10 13.81 -19.44
N GLN A 165 -61.09 12.49 -19.23
CA GLN A 165 -62.11 11.60 -19.79
C GLN A 165 -63.51 11.95 -19.25
N LYS A 166 -63.64 12.19 -17.95
CA LYS A 166 -64.90 12.62 -17.34
C LYS A 166 -65.39 13.97 -17.85
N LYS A 167 -64.48 14.91 -18.10
CA LYS A 167 -64.81 16.20 -18.72
C LYS A 167 -65.32 16.01 -20.15
N ARG A 168 -64.64 15.17 -20.94
CA ARG A 168 -65.04 14.89 -22.32
C ARG A 168 -66.40 14.21 -22.41
N GLU A 169 -66.65 13.18 -21.60
CA GLU A 169 -67.96 12.53 -21.47
C GLU A 169 -69.06 13.54 -21.13
N LYS A 170 -68.81 14.45 -20.17
CA LYS A 170 -69.76 15.48 -19.79
C LYS A 170 -70.02 16.51 -20.90
N GLU A 171 -69.01 16.84 -21.71
CA GLU A 171 -69.16 17.73 -22.86
C GLU A 171 -69.91 17.06 -24.01
N GLU A 172 -69.64 15.78 -24.27
CA GLU A 172 -70.36 14.95 -25.24
C GLU A 172 -71.84 14.82 -24.85
N ASP A 173 -72.14 14.49 -23.59
CA ASP A 173 -73.52 14.43 -23.06
C ASP A 173 -74.22 15.79 -23.16
N ARG A 174 -73.50 16.89 -22.89
CA ARG A 174 -74.04 18.25 -23.01
C ARG A 174 -74.28 18.65 -24.47
N ALA A 175 -73.52 18.14 -25.43
CA ALA A 175 -73.70 18.41 -26.85
C ALA A 175 -74.82 17.56 -27.48
N TYR A 176 -75.17 16.43 -26.85
CA TYR A 176 -76.23 15.53 -27.33
C TYR A 176 -77.63 15.86 -26.77
N LEU A 177 -77.72 16.74 -25.76
CA LEU A 177 -78.94 17.32 -25.19
C LEU A 177 -79.29 18.67 -25.82
#